data_AF-A0A1F6EMV2-F1
#
_entry.id   AF-A0A1F6EMV2-F1
#
_cell.length_a   1.000
_cell.length_b   1.000
_cell.length_c   1.000
_cell.angle_alpha   90.00
_cell.angle_beta   90.00
_cell.angle_gamma   90.00
#
_symmetry.space_group_name_H-M   'P 1'
#
loop_
_entity.id
_entity.type
_entity.pdbx_description
1 polymer ?
#
loop_
_entity_poly.entity_id
_entity_poly.type
_entity_poly.pdbx_seq_one_letter_code
_entity_poly.pdbx_strand_id
1 'polypeptide(L)'
;MHDRKSAASFRIRQLRMDGVLVRALADMPESGMGYQLVNVHLNDGTIIYEISAIACQMLEISDEQRDFLESEVVAIEVLDRNGVVTHRKTLSSRC
;
A
#
# COMPACT_ATOMS: atom_id res chain seq x y z
N MET A 1 18.61 -37.00 -0.08
CA MET A 1 17.69 -36.10 -0.79
C MET A 1 17.10 -35.16 0.25
N HIS A 2 17.71 -34.00 0.47
CA HIS A 2 17.20 -33.02 1.43
C HIS A 2 16.28 -32.05 0.71
N ASP A 3 15.04 -32.08 1.16
CA ASP A 3 13.89 -31.31 0.72
C ASP A 3 14.23 -29.83 0.56
N ARG A 4 13.86 -29.29 -0.61
CA ARG A 4 14.11 -27.90 -0.98
C ARG A 4 13.41 -27.03 0.06
N LYS A 5 14.17 -26.24 0.82
CA LYS A 5 13.62 -25.05 1.49
C LYS A 5 12.85 -24.27 0.42
N SER A 6 11.53 -24.35 0.46
CA SER A 6 10.65 -23.41 -0.23
C SER A 6 11.01 -22.04 0.31
N ALA A 7 11.97 -21.38 -0.35
CA ALA A 7 11.97 -19.95 -0.42
C ALA A 7 10.60 -19.62 -1.00
N ALA A 8 9.65 -19.27 -0.13
CA ALA A 8 8.46 -18.55 -0.55
C ALA A 8 9.01 -17.43 -1.40
N SER A 9 8.88 -17.57 -2.72
CA SER A 9 9.31 -16.57 -3.67
C SER A 9 8.29 -15.48 -3.46
N PHE A 10 8.55 -14.59 -2.50
CA PHE A 10 7.75 -13.40 -2.26
C PHE A 10 7.90 -12.58 -3.53
N ARG A 11 7.03 -12.84 -4.50
CA ARG A 11 6.92 -12.08 -5.72
C ARG A 11 6.30 -10.76 -5.31
N ILE A 12 7.16 -9.82 -5.00
CA ILE A 12 6.81 -8.43 -4.81
C ILE A 12 6.22 -7.92 -6.12
N ARG A 13 4.96 -7.47 -6.07
CA ARG A 13 4.30 -6.80 -7.20
C ARG A 13 4.39 -5.30 -6.99
N GLN A 14 4.89 -4.61 -8.02
CA GLN A 14 5.05 -3.16 -8.02
C GLN A 14 3.90 -2.52 -8.77
N LEU A 15 3.04 -1.79 -8.05
CA LEU A 15 2.03 -0.94 -8.67
C LEU A 15 2.63 0.46 -8.85
N ARG A 16 2.72 0.92 -10.10
CA ARG A 16 2.98 2.35 -10.37
C ARG A 16 1.71 3.12 -10.09
N MET A 17 1.83 4.14 -9.26
CA MET A 17 0.73 5.02 -8.94
C MET A 17 0.88 6.32 -9.69
N ASP A 18 -0.26 6.94 -10.02
CA ASP A 18 -0.31 8.21 -10.69
C ASP A 18 -0.81 9.29 -9.70
N GLY A 19 -1.00 10.50 -10.20
CA GLY A 19 -0.89 11.71 -9.39
C GLY A 19 -1.71 11.82 -8.10
N VAL A 20 -2.84 11.10 -7.92
CA VAL A 20 -3.69 11.29 -6.73
C VAL A 20 -3.16 10.53 -5.53
N LEU A 21 -2.77 9.27 -5.72
CA LEU A 21 -2.33 8.40 -4.63
C LEU A 21 -0.91 8.77 -4.17
N VAL A 22 -0.03 9.07 -5.13
CA VAL A 22 1.30 9.63 -4.88
C VAL A 22 1.22 10.90 -4.04
N ARG A 23 0.28 11.79 -4.38
CA ARG A 23 0.10 13.06 -3.68
C ARG A 23 -0.55 12.89 -2.31
N ALA A 24 -1.43 11.91 -2.14
CA ALA A 24 -1.97 11.57 -0.83
C ALA A 24 -0.88 11.00 0.09
N LEU A 25 0.02 10.17 -0.43
CA LEU A 25 1.18 9.66 0.30
C LEU A 25 2.21 10.74 0.60
N ALA A 26 2.47 11.65 -0.35
CA ALA A 26 3.38 12.78 -0.16
C ALA A 26 2.87 13.82 0.86
N ASP A 27 1.56 13.90 1.06
CA ASP A 27 0.93 14.75 2.09
C ASP A 27 1.01 14.11 3.50
N MET A 28 1.39 12.84 3.57
CA MET A 28 1.52 12.10 4.83
C MET A 28 2.95 12.20 5.38
N PRO A 29 3.11 12.21 6.72
CA PRO A 29 4.43 12.33 7.33
C PRO A 29 5.26 11.08 7.05
N GLU A 30 6.44 11.24 6.44
CA GLU A 30 7.37 10.13 6.18
C GLU A 30 7.85 9.52 7.50
N SER A 31 7.81 8.19 7.61
CA SER A 31 8.22 7.44 8.80
C SER A 31 9.75 7.46 9.04
N GLY A 32 10.53 8.08 8.16
CA GLY A 32 12.00 8.12 8.22
C GLY A 32 12.68 6.77 7.94
N MET A 33 11.92 5.75 7.52
CA MET A 33 12.40 4.39 7.23
C MET A 33 12.72 4.15 5.74
N GLY A 34 12.53 5.15 4.88
CA GLY A 34 12.67 5.02 3.42
C GLY A 34 11.45 4.38 2.72
N TYR A 35 10.48 3.89 3.51
CA TYR A 35 9.17 3.44 3.05
C TYR A 35 8.12 3.70 4.15
N GLN A 36 6.84 3.60 3.79
CA GLN A 36 5.72 3.78 4.68
C GLN A 36 4.71 2.64 4.51
N LEU A 37 4.30 2.02 5.62
CA LEU A 37 3.27 1.00 5.59
C LEU A 37 1.90 1.66 5.50
N VAL A 38 1.06 1.23 4.57
CA VAL A 38 -0.29 1.77 4.39
C VAL A 38 -1.32 0.66 4.17
N ASN A 39 -2.53 0.87 4.68
CA ASN A 39 -3.70 0.09 4.29
C ASN A 39 -4.49 0.88 3.25
N VAL A 40 -4.87 0.20 2.17
CA VAL A 40 -5.62 0.79 1.07
C VAL A 40 -7.04 0.23 1.07
N HIS A 41 -8.02 1.11 1.19
CA HIS A 41 -9.44 0.77 1.13
C HIS A 41 -9.94 0.98 -0.29
N LEU A 42 -10.56 -0.05 -0.85
CA LEU A 42 -11.16 -0.04 -2.18
C LEU A 42 -12.67 0.25 -2.12
N ASN A 43 -13.24 0.74 -3.21
CA ASN A 43 -14.65 1.08 -3.35
C ASN A 43 -15.59 -0.14 -3.21
N ASP A 44 -15.09 -1.35 -3.51
CA ASP A 44 -15.78 -2.64 -3.35
C ASP A 44 -15.84 -3.09 -1.87
N GLY A 45 -15.22 -2.33 -0.96
CA GLY A 45 -15.14 -2.66 0.47
C GLY A 45 -13.96 -3.58 0.83
N THR A 46 -13.19 -4.01 -0.16
CA THR A 46 -11.94 -4.75 0.06
C THR A 46 -10.87 -3.82 0.68
N ILE A 47 -10.15 -4.31 1.68
CA ILE A 47 -9.02 -3.61 2.30
C ILE A 47 -7.75 -4.40 2.03
N ILE A 48 -6.76 -3.73 1.45
CA ILE A 48 -5.44 -4.26 1.19
C ILE A 48 -4.53 -3.78 2.30
N TYR A 49 -4.08 -4.72 3.15
CA TYR A 49 -3.33 -4.41 4.37
C TYR A 49 -1.82 -4.43 4.13
N GLU A 50 -1.09 -3.63 4.90
CA GLU A 50 0.39 -3.69 5.01
C GLU A 50 1.13 -3.48 3.67
N ILE A 51 0.63 -2.58 2.84
CA ILE A 51 1.28 -2.21 1.58
C ILE A 51 2.46 -1.28 1.88
N SER A 52 3.63 -1.55 1.30
CA SER A 52 4.80 -0.68 1.49
C SER A 52 4.86 0.39 0.40
N ALA A 53 4.64 1.65 0.77
CA ALA A 53 4.83 2.81 -0.08
C ALA A 53 6.29 3.28 -0.05
N ILE A 54 6.99 3.10 -1.17
CA ILE A 54 8.40 3.46 -1.33
C ILE A 54 8.49 4.75 -2.14
N ALA A 55 9.19 5.75 -1.59
CA ALA A 55 9.44 7.06 -2.22
C ALA A 55 8.16 7.76 -2.73
N CYS A 56 7.00 7.50 -2.10
CA CYS A 56 5.68 7.98 -2.50
C CYS A 56 5.25 7.64 -3.94
N GLN A 57 6.00 6.85 -4.72
CA GLN A 57 5.75 6.60 -6.15
C GLN A 57 5.48 5.14 -6.47
N MET A 58 5.85 4.24 -5.56
CA MET A 58 5.80 2.80 -5.77
C MET A 58 5.13 2.15 -4.58
N LEU A 59 4.11 1.33 -4.83
CA LEU A 59 3.57 0.44 -3.83
C LEU A 59 4.06 -0.98 -4.03
N GLU A 60 4.54 -1.57 -2.95
CA GLU A 60 4.92 -2.96 -2.84
C GLU A 60 3.76 -3.75 -2.24
N ILE A 61 3.13 -4.58 -3.07
CA ILE A 61 1.98 -5.41 -2.69
C ILE A 61 2.42 -6.87 -2.68
N SER A 62 2.02 -7.61 -1.65
CA SER A 62 2.23 -9.06 -1.57
C SER A 62 1.39 -9.80 -2.62
N ASP A 63 1.94 -10.83 -3.28
CA ASP A 63 1.25 -11.59 -4.34
C ASP A 63 -0.07 -12.25 -3.89
N GLU A 64 -0.24 -12.48 -2.58
CA GLU A 64 -1.48 -12.99 -1.98
C GLU A 64 -2.63 -11.97 -2.02
N GLN A 65 -2.33 -10.70 -2.30
CA GLN A 65 -3.30 -9.61 -2.35
C GLN A 65 -3.69 -9.28 -3.79
N ARG A 66 -4.97 -8.94 -3.95
CA ARG A 66 -5.60 -8.65 -5.24
C ARG A 66 -5.02 -7.37 -5.86
N ASP A 67 -4.79 -7.38 -7.18
CA ASP A 67 -4.48 -6.17 -7.94
C ASP A 67 -5.66 -5.19 -7.90
N PHE A 68 -5.37 -3.90 -7.78
CA PHE A 68 -6.37 -2.85 -7.79
C PHE A 68 -5.90 -1.65 -8.60
N LEU A 69 -6.86 -0.91 -9.14
CA LEU A 69 -6.61 0.35 -9.81
C LEU A 69 -6.66 1.50 -8.81
N GLU A 70 -5.89 2.56 -9.06
CA GLU A 70 -5.95 3.79 -8.26
C GLU A 70 -7.38 4.36 -8.18
N SER A 71 -8.14 4.25 -9.28
CA SER A 71 -9.54 4.70 -9.34
C SER A 71 -10.48 3.90 -8.42
N GLU A 72 -10.07 2.71 -7.96
CA GLU A 72 -10.83 1.93 -6.99
C GLU A 72 -10.53 2.35 -5.56
N VAL A 73 -9.46 3.10 -5.31
CA VAL A 73 -9.03 3.49 -3.97
C VAL A 73 -9.90 4.62 -3.43
N VAL A 74 -10.55 4.36 -2.29
CA VAL A 74 -11.42 5.32 -1.59
C VAL A 74 -10.77 5.90 -0.34
N ALA A 75 -9.84 5.19 0.28
CA ALA A 75 -9.09 5.71 1.42
C ALA A 75 -7.75 5.01 1.58
N ILE A 76 -6.81 5.72 2.23
CA ILE A 76 -5.49 5.23 2.58
C ILE A 76 -5.30 5.50 4.06
N GLU A 77 -4.80 4.52 4.79
CA GLU A 77 -4.44 4.62 6.20
C GLU A 77 -2.96 4.36 6.37
N VAL A 78 -2.24 5.27 7.00
CA VAL A 78 -0.82 5.13 7.30
C VAL A 78 -0.65 4.37 8.59
N LEU A 79 0.18 3.34 8.56
CA LEU A 79 0.58 2.55 9.70
C LEU A 79 1.92 3.08 10.24
N ASP A 80 2.00 3.21 11.56
CA ASP A 80 3.27 3.31 12.28
C ASP A 80 4.00 1.95 12.27
N ARG A 81 5.27 1.94 12.68
CA ARG A 81 6.08 0.73 12.88
C ARG A 81 5.44 -0.34 13.76
N ASN A 82 4.48 0.04 14.60
CA ASN A 82 3.71 -0.87 15.46
C ASN A 82 2.43 -1.43 14.79
N GLY A 83 2.18 -1.12 13.51
CA GLY A 83 0.92 -1.46 12.82
C GLY A 83 -0.28 -0.62 13.28
N VAL A 84 -0.03 0.51 13.94
CA VAL A 84 -1.08 1.40 14.44
C VAL A 84 -1.39 2.44 13.38
N VAL A 85 -2.67 2.61 13.03
CA VAL A 85 -3.10 3.68 12.11
C VAL A 85 -2.82 5.04 12.74
N THR A 86 -1.94 5.82 12.10
CA THR A 86 -1.57 7.18 12.54
C THR A 86 -2.30 8.25 11.77
N HIS A 87 -2.56 8.03 10.49
CA HIS A 87 -3.25 8.95 9.61
C HIS A 87 -4.21 8.20 8.70
N ARG A 88 -5.33 8.83 8.38
CA ARG A 88 -6.27 8.35 7.37
C ARG A 88 -6.58 9.48 6.40
N LYS A 89 -6.43 9.20 5.11
CA LYS A 89 -6.82 10.11 4.02
C LYS A 89 -7.88 9.43 3.16
N THR A 90 -9.08 10.00 3.15
CA THR A 90 -10.13 9.60 2.24
C THR A 90 -9.88 10.26 0.89
N LEU A 91 -9.73 9.45 -0.16
CA LEU A 91 -9.74 9.89 -1.54
C LEU A 91 -11.20 10.04 -1.94
N SER A 92 -11.75 11.22 -1.66
CA SER A 92 -13.12 11.53 -2.07
C SER A 92 -13.10 11.73 -3.58
N SER A 93 -13.49 10.69 -4.32
CA SER A 93 -13.88 10.78 -5.72
C SER A 93 -15.13 11.67 -5.78
N ARG A 94 -14.96 13.00 -5.68
CA ARG A 94 -16.00 13.94 -6.07
C ARG A 94 -16.17 13.78 -7.58
N CYS A 95 -17.21 13.03 -7.95
CA CYS A 95 -17.87 13.20 -9.24
C CYS A 95 -18.19 14.68 -9.48
#